data_AF-A0A920J7M2-F1
#
_entry.id   AF-A0A920J7M2-F1
#
_cell.length_a   1.000
_cell.length_b   1.000
_cell.length_c   1.000
_cell.angle_alpha   90.00
_cell.angle_beta   90.00
_cell.angle_gamma   90.00
#
_symmetry.space_group_name_H-M   'P 1'
#
loop_
_entity.id
_entity.type
_entity.pdbx_description
1 polymer ?
#
loop_
_entity_poly.entity_id
_entity_poly.type
_entity_poly.pdbx_seq_one_letter_code
_entity_poly.pdbx_strand_id
1 'polypeptide(L)'
;MFLKISLLIISIATLVFGAERFVDASSKIARNFGISDLFVGLTIVALGTSAPEIFFAISSVINSAEAVAIGTIVGSNITNIALIFGVSCFAINQIKKRFSLESLIPFLLSFLLFLFALKDLKFSLIESLGFIGILFYFL
;
A
#
# COMPACT_ATOMS: atom_id res chain seq x y z
N MET A 1 9.43 -28.42 10.94
CA MET A 1 8.43 -27.45 11.44
C MET A 1 9.11 -26.27 12.12
N PHE A 2 9.94 -26.50 13.14
CA PHE A 2 10.69 -25.44 13.83
C PHE A 2 11.50 -24.53 12.90
N LEU A 3 12.29 -25.11 11.97
CA LEU A 3 13.06 -24.35 10.98
C LEU A 3 12.19 -23.43 10.09
N LYS A 4 10.97 -23.88 9.72
CA LYS A 4 10.08 -23.07 8.89
C LYS A 4 9.54 -21.88 9.66
N ILE A 5 9.19 -22.08 10.93
CA ILE A 5 8.71 -21.02 11.82
C ILE A 5 9.83 -20.01 12.11
N SER A 6 11.06 -20.48 12.37
CA SER A 6 12.20 -19.59 12.59
C SER A 6 12.52 -18.76 11.34
N LEU A 7 12.50 -19.39 10.16
CA LEU A 7 12.70 -18.68 8.89
C LEU A 7 11.60 -17.64 8.64
N LEU A 8 10.35 -17.95 8.93
CA LEU A 8 9.24 -17.01 8.81
C LEU A 8 9.45 -15.77 9.69
N ILE A 9 9.78 -15.97 10.96
CA ILE A 9 10.00 -14.88 11.92
C ILE A 9 11.18 -14.00 11.47
N ILE A 10 12.31 -14.61 11.10
CA ILE A 10 13.49 -13.87 10.62
C ILE A 10 13.17 -13.08 9.36
N SER A 11 12.41 -13.69 8.43
CA SER A 11 12.05 -13.03 7.17
C SER A 11 11.15 -11.82 7.41
N ILE A 12 10.11 -11.96 8.22
CA ILE A 12 9.22 -10.85 8.58
C ILE A 12 10.01 -9.75 9.29
N ALA A 13 10.82 -10.08 10.30
CA ALA A 13 11.62 -9.11 11.03
C ALA A 13 12.57 -8.34 10.11
N THR A 14 13.26 -9.03 9.21
CA THR A 14 14.17 -8.43 8.23
C THR A 14 13.44 -7.49 7.27
N LEU A 15 12.28 -7.90 6.79
CA LEU A 15 11.49 -7.15 5.83
C LEU A 15 10.84 -5.90 6.47
N VAL A 16 10.34 -6.00 7.71
CA VAL A 16 9.83 -4.84 8.47
C VAL A 16 10.96 -3.85 8.75
N PHE A 17 12.12 -4.34 9.23
CA PHE A 17 13.29 -3.49 9.48
C PHE A 17 13.78 -2.80 8.21
N GLY A 18 13.84 -3.50 7.08
CA GLY A 18 14.21 -2.93 5.79
C GLY A 18 13.24 -1.85 5.32
N ALA A 19 11.94 -2.11 5.41
CA ALA A 19 10.89 -1.16 5.04
C ALA A 19 10.96 0.13 5.89
N GLU A 20 11.11 0.00 7.20
CA GLU A 20 11.25 1.15 8.12
C GLU A 20 12.47 2.00 7.77
N ARG A 21 13.63 1.37 7.56
CA ARG A 21 14.85 2.09 7.19
C ARG A 21 14.77 2.76 5.82
N PHE A 22 14.11 2.11 4.87
CA PHE A 22 13.85 2.69 3.55
C PHE A 22 12.97 3.94 3.65
N VAL A 23 11.87 3.87 4.40
CA VAL A 23 10.96 5.02 4.62
C VAL A 23 11.69 6.16 5.30
N ASP A 24 12.45 5.88 6.36
CA ASP A 24 13.19 6.90 7.11
C ASP A 24 14.22 7.63 6.26
N ALA A 25 15.06 6.88 5.54
CA ALA A 25 16.10 7.45 4.69
C ALA A 25 15.48 8.26 3.55
N SER A 26 14.51 7.69 2.83
CA SER A 26 13.84 8.34 1.71
C SER A 26 13.09 9.60 2.15
N SER A 27 12.41 9.56 3.30
CA SER A 27 11.70 10.72 3.85
C SER A 27 12.64 11.86 4.26
N LYS A 28 13.82 11.54 4.82
CA LYS A 28 14.86 12.55 5.13
C LYS A 28 15.38 13.21 3.85
N ILE A 29 15.67 12.41 2.82
CA ILE A 29 16.13 12.92 1.53
C ILE A 29 15.06 13.83 0.91
N ALA A 30 13.81 13.38 0.83
CA ALA A 30 12.70 14.15 0.25
C ALA A 30 12.49 15.50 0.94
N ARG A 31 12.55 15.53 2.28
CA ARG A 31 12.46 16.78 3.05
C ARG A 31 13.61 17.74 2.75
N ASN A 32 14.83 17.23 2.54
CA ASN A 32 15.97 18.07 2.14
C ASN A 32 15.79 18.69 0.76
N PHE A 33 15.01 18.07 -0.13
CA PHE A 33 14.61 18.63 -1.42
C PHE A 33 13.38 19.57 -1.34
N GLY A 34 12.88 19.89 -0.15
CA GLY A 34 11.74 20.78 0.04
C GLY A 34 10.37 20.14 -0.24
N ILE A 35 10.30 18.81 -0.36
CA ILE A 35 9.04 18.09 -0.54
C ILE A 35 8.22 18.14 0.75
N SER A 36 6.93 18.46 0.63
CA SER A 36 6.05 18.61 1.79
C SER A 36 5.83 17.29 2.55
N ASP A 37 5.66 17.36 3.89
CA ASP A 37 5.35 16.18 4.70
C ASP A 37 4.09 15.45 4.27
N LEU A 38 3.11 16.18 3.70
CA LEU A 38 1.88 15.58 3.19
C LEU A 38 2.20 14.68 2.00
N PHE A 39 2.99 15.18 1.04
CA PHE A 39 3.41 14.38 -0.12
C PHE A 39 4.28 13.21 0.30
N VAL A 40 5.23 13.40 1.22
CA VAL A 40 6.06 12.31 1.77
C VAL A 40 5.20 11.23 2.42
N GLY A 41 4.20 11.62 3.21
CA GLY A 41 3.25 10.70 3.84
C GLY A 41 2.39 9.94 2.82
N LEU A 42 1.88 10.66 1.81
CA LEU A 42 1.02 10.12 0.76
C LEU A 42 1.74 9.18 -0.21
N THR A 43 3.07 9.32 -0.37
CA THR A 43 3.84 8.60 -1.39
C THR A 43 4.89 7.68 -0.76
N ILE A 44 6.01 8.23 -0.27
CA ILE A 44 7.17 7.48 0.21
C ILE A 44 6.80 6.60 1.41
N VAL A 45 6.11 7.15 2.40
CA VAL A 45 5.72 6.40 3.59
C VAL A 45 4.72 5.31 3.19
N ALA A 46 3.67 5.66 2.43
CA ALA A 46 2.66 4.72 1.98
C ALA A 46 3.27 3.55 1.18
N LEU A 47 4.09 3.84 0.16
CA LEU A 47 4.77 2.83 -0.66
C LEU A 47 5.70 1.96 0.17
N GLY A 48 6.48 2.56 1.09
CA GLY A 48 7.39 1.80 1.92
C GLY A 48 6.68 0.89 2.91
N THR A 49 5.57 1.32 3.50
CA THR A 49 4.76 0.47 4.39
C THR A 49 4.03 -0.64 3.65
N SER A 50 3.71 -0.47 2.37
CA SER A 50 3.05 -1.48 1.53
C SER A 50 4.02 -2.35 0.73
N ALA A 51 5.33 -2.08 0.80
CA ALA A 51 6.33 -2.88 0.09
C ALA A 51 6.24 -4.38 0.45
N PRO A 52 6.12 -4.77 1.72
CA PRO A 52 5.95 -6.17 2.10
C PRO A 52 4.78 -6.88 1.41
N GLU A 53 3.62 -6.22 1.36
CA GLU A 53 2.39 -6.70 0.76
C GLU A 53 2.54 -6.82 -0.76
N ILE A 54 3.21 -5.85 -1.40
CA ILE A 54 3.53 -5.91 -2.83
C ILE A 54 4.39 -7.15 -3.13
N PHE A 55 5.46 -7.37 -2.36
CA PHE A 55 6.31 -8.55 -2.52
C PHE A 55 5.53 -9.85 -2.30
N PHE A 56 4.69 -9.91 -1.27
CA PHE A 56 3.89 -11.09 -0.96
C PHE A 56 2.85 -11.39 -2.05
N ALA A 57 2.14 -10.37 -2.54
CA ALA A 57 1.14 -10.51 -3.60
C ALA A 57 1.78 -10.98 -4.91
N ILE A 58 2.88 -10.37 -5.34
CA ILE A 58 3.62 -10.77 -6.55
C ILE A 58 4.14 -12.20 -6.40
N SER A 59 4.77 -12.52 -5.28
CA SER A 59 5.26 -13.88 -5.00
C SER A 59 4.13 -14.90 -5.04
N SER A 60 2.97 -14.59 -4.47
CA SER A 60 1.80 -15.49 -4.48
C SER A 60 1.29 -15.76 -5.89
N VAL A 61 1.27 -14.75 -6.78
CA VAL A 61 0.90 -14.94 -8.20
C VAL A 61 1.94 -15.81 -8.93
N ILE A 62 3.24 -15.56 -8.73
CA ILE A 62 4.32 -16.37 -9.33
C ILE A 62 4.22 -17.84 -8.91
N ASN A 63 3.77 -18.11 -7.69
CA ASN A 63 3.59 -19.46 -7.13
C ASN A 63 2.21 -20.06 -7.40
N SER A 64 1.42 -19.52 -8.35
CA SER A 64 0.08 -19.99 -8.70
C SER A 64 -0.89 -20.07 -7.50
N ALA A 65 -0.79 -19.07 -6.62
CA ALA A 65 -1.65 -18.89 -5.44
C ALA A 65 -2.40 -17.56 -5.54
N GLU A 66 -3.10 -17.32 -6.65
CA GLU A 66 -3.75 -16.06 -6.98
C GLU A 66 -4.85 -15.69 -5.98
N ALA A 67 -5.59 -16.69 -5.47
CA ALA A 67 -6.60 -16.47 -4.42
C ALA A 67 -5.99 -15.89 -3.13
N VAL A 68 -4.77 -16.30 -2.79
CA VAL A 68 -4.03 -15.76 -1.64
C VAL A 68 -3.59 -14.32 -1.91
N ALA A 69 -3.12 -14.03 -3.12
CA ALA A 69 -2.75 -12.67 -3.52
C ALA A 69 -3.93 -11.69 -3.41
N ILE A 70 -5.10 -12.05 -3.97
CA ILE A 70 -6.32 -11.23 -3.91
C ILE A 70 -6.78 -11.09 -2.45
N GLY A 71 -6.78 -12.17 -1.68
CA GLY A 71 -7.16 -12.17 -0.27
C GLY A 71 -6.30 -11.20 0.55
N THR A 72 -4.99 -11.16 0.32
CA THR A 72 -4.10 -10.20 0.98
C THR A 72 -4.38 -8.77 0.56
N ILE A 73 -4.56 -8.49 -0.74
CA ILE A 73 -4.83 -7.13 -1.22
C ILE A 73 -6.14 -6.58 -0.64
N VAL A 74 -7.21 -7.38 -0.67
CA VAL A 74 -8.52 -6.98 -0.13
C VAL A 74 -8.46 -6.85 1.39
N GLY A 75 -7.89 -7.86 2.06
CA GLY A 75 -7.75 -7.87 3.52
C GLY A 75 -6.99 -6.67 4.05
N SER A 76 -5.82 -6.36 3.47
CA SER A 76 -5.00 -5.22 3.87
C SER A 76 -5.74 -3.89 3.69
N ASN A 77 -6.48 -3.70 2.60
CA ASN A 77 -7.27 -2.46 2.41
C ASN A 77 -8.40 -2.33 3.45
N ILE A 78 -9.09 -3.43 3.78
CA ILE A 78 -10.10 -3.44 4.84
C ILE A 78 -9.45 -3.08 6.18
N THR A 79 -8.32 -3.70 6.54
CA THR A 79 -7.62 -3.42 7.79
C THR A 79 -7.11 -1.97 7.84
N ASN A 80 -6.58 -1.43 6.74
CA ASN A 80 -6.10 -0.05 6.69
C ASN A 80 -7.22 0.96 6.95
N ILE A 81 -8.40 0.76 6.36
CA ILE A 81 -9.52 1.70 6.49
C ILE A 81 -10.30 1.46 7.78
N ALA A 82 -10.72 0.22 8.05
CA ALA A 82 -11.60 -0.07 9.17
C ALA A 82 -10.85 -0.06 10.51
N LEU A 83 -9.67 -0.66 10.57
CA LEU A 83 -8.91 -0.79 11.81
C LEU A 83 -7.95 0.39 12.01
N ILE A 84 -6.99 0.59 11.11
CA ILE A 84 -5.93 1.60 11.32
C ILE A 84 -6.52 3.02 11.33
N PHE A 85 -7.26 3.39 10.28
CA PHE A 85 -7.92 4.70 10.23
C PHE A 85 -9.01 4.83 11.30
N GLY A 86 -9.85 3.81 11.50
CA GLY A 86 -10.88 3.80 12.53
C GLY A 86 -10.34 4.03 13.96
N VAL A 87 -9.24 3.36 14.32
CA VAL A 87 -8.56 3.58 15.61
C VAL A 87 -7.89 4.95 15.67
N SER A 88 -7.31 5.42 14.58
CA SER A 88 -6.68 6.75 14.51
C SER A 88 -7.68 7.87 14.78
N CYS A 89 -8.95 7.71 14.37
CA CYS A 89 -10.02 8.67 14.63
C CYS A 89 -10.30 8.90 16.13
N PHE A 90 -9.94 7.98 17.04
CA PHE A 90 -10.04 8.24 18.48
C PHE A 90 -9.07 9.31 18.98
N ALA A 91 -7.94 9.48 18.30
CA ALA A 91 -6.89 10.44 18.67
C ALA A 91 -6.91 11.71 17.82
N ILE A 92 -7.44 11.64 16.59
CA ILE A 92 -7.49 12.78 15.66
C ILE A 92 -8.77 13.60 15.91
N ASN A 93 -8.64 14.69 16.67
CA ASN A 93 -9.75 15.61 16.91
C ASN A 93 -10.00 16.60 15.75
N GLN A 94 -8.94 17.02 15.04
CA GLN A 94 -9.01 17.92 13.87
C GLN A 94 -7.80 17.72 12.95
N ILE A 95 -8.03 17.67 11.63
CA ILE A 95 -6.95 17.64 10.63
C ILE A 95 -6.48 19.09 10.38
N LYS A 96 -5.33 19.46 10.94
CA LYS A 96 -4.78 20.83 10.90
C LYS A 96 -4.34 21.30 9.50
N LYS A 97 -4.11 20.38 8.56
CA LYS A 97 -3.77 20.68 7.15
C LYS A 97 -4.99 20.45 6.26
N ARG A 98 -5.18 21.30 5.25
CA ARG A 98 -6.12 21.02 4.16
C ARG A 98 -5.69 19.73 3.47
N PHE A 99 -6.42 18.66 3.73
CA PHE A 99 -6.43 17.50 2.87
C PHE A 99 -7.02 17.97 1.53
N SER A 100 -6.22 17.94 0.46
CA SER A 100 -6.70 18.33 -0.87
C SER A 100 -7.65 17.25 -1.36
N LEU A 101 -8.87 17.63 -1.75
CA LEU A 101 -9.80 16.70 -2.41
C LEU A 101 -9.19 16.08 -3.68
N GLU A 102 -8.19 16.70 -4.28
CA GLU A 102 -7.46 16.16 -5.43
C GLU A 102 -6.72 14.86 -5.07
N SER A 103 -6.26 14.71 -3.83
CA SER A 103 -5.64 13.46 -3.36
C SER A 103 -6.64 12.30 -3.19
N LEU A 104 -7.94 12.57 -3.17
CA LEU A 104 -8.98 11.53 -3.19
C LEU A 104 -9.28 11.01 -4.59
N ILE A 105 -8.97 11.78 -5.64
CA ILE A 105 -9.31 11.40 -7.01
C ILE A 105 -8.63 10.09 -7.39
N PRO A 106 -7.31 9.88 -7.17
CA PRO A 106 -6.66 8.61 -7.49
C PRO A 106 -7.17 7.46 -6.63
N PHE A 107 -7.53 7.72 -5.37
CA PHE A 107 -8.14 6.72 -4.49
C PHE A 107 -9.49 6.24 -5.03
N LEU A 108 -10.38 7.18 -5.39
CA LEU A 108 -11.69 6.89 -5.97
C LEU A 108 -11.57 6.16 -7.30
N LEU A 109 -10.68 6.63 -8.18
CA LEU A 109 -10.47 6.04 -9.49
C LEU A 109 -9.91 4.60 -9.38
N SER A 110 -8.97 4.38 -8.46
CA SER A 110 -8.44 3.06 -8.14
C SER A 110 -9.55 2.13 -7.62
N PHE A 111 -10.40 2.62 -6.74
CA PHE A 111 -11.51 1.83 -6.20
C PHE A 111 -12.56 1.47 -7.27
N LEU A 112 -12.91 2.42 -8.14
CA LEU A 112 -13.84 2.17 -9.25
C LEU A 112 -13.28 1.15 -10.25
N LEU A 113 -12.00 1.29 -10.63
CA LEU A 113 -11.34 0.34 -11.52
C LEU A 113 -11.22 -1.05 -10.85
N PHE A 114 -11.00 -1.10 -9.54
CA PHE A 114 -11.01 -2.33 -8.75
C PHE A 114 -12.37 -3.05 -8.81
N LEU A 115 -13.47 -2.32 -8.60
CA LEU A 115 -14.81 -2.91 -8.73
C LEU A 115 -15.11 -3.39 -10.16
N PHE A 116 -14.65 -2.64 -11.16
CA PHE A 116 -14.80 -3.03 -12.57
C PHE A 116 -14.03 -4.33 -12.88
N ALA A 117 -12.77 -4.42 -12.46
CA ALA A 117 -11.92 -5.60 -12.70
C ALA A 117 -12.40 -6.86 -11.96
N LEU A 118 -13.17 -6.70 -10.88
CA LEU A 118 -13.78 -7.82 -10.17
C LEU A 118 -15.04 -8.39 -10.84
N LYS A 119 -15.59 -7.70 -11.85
CA LYS A 119 -16.89 -8.06 -12.44
C LYS A 119 -16.92 -9.47 -13.03
N ASP A 120 -15.87 -9.87 -13.73
CA ASP A 120 -15.75 -11.16 -14.42
C ASP A 120 -14.66 -12.06 -13.84
N LEU A 121 -13.99 -11.59 -12.77
CA LEU A 121 -12.87 -12.26 -12.09
C LEU A 121 -11.70 -12.58 -13.02
N LYS A 122 -11.59 -11.88 -14.17
CA LYS A 122 -10.51 -12.05 -15.14
C LYS A 122 -9.76 -10.74 -15.29
N PHE A 123 -8.54 -10.69 -14.77
CA PHE A 123 -7.72 -9.49 -14.84
C PHE A 123 -6.97 -9.42 -16.16
N SER A 124 -7.26 -8.39 -16.94
CA SER A 124 -6.59 -8.12 -18.21
C SER A 124 -5.36 -7.23 -18.04
N LEU A 125 -4.46 -7.30 -19.02
CA LEU A 125 -3.28 -6.43 -19.08
C LEU A 125 -3.68 -4.95 -19.17
N ILE A 126 -4.78 -4.64 -19.86
CA ILE A 126 -5.26 -3.26 -20.00
C ILE A 126 -5.75 -2.68 -18.67
N GLU A 127 -6.45 -3.48 -17.84
CA GLU A 127 -6.87 -3.07 -16.49
C GLU A 127 -5.66 -2.88 -15.59
N SER A 128 -4.67 -3.78 -15.67
CA SER A 128 -3.42 -3.69 -14.91
C SER A 128 -2.63 -2.42 -15.25
N LEU A 129 -2.51 -2.10 -16.54
CA LEU A 129 -1.92 -0.84 -17.00
C LEU A 129 -2.74 0.37 -16.53
N GLY A 130 -4.06 0.24 -16.43
CA GLY A 130 -4.94 1.25 -15.84
C GLY A 130 -4.54 1.57 -14.39
N PHE A 131 -4.39 0.57 -13.53
CA PHE A 131 -3.95 0.78 -12.13
C PHE A 131 -2.57 1.45 -12.05
N ILE A 132 -1.62 1.00 -12.87
CA ILE A 132 -0.28 1.59 -12.93
C ILE A 132 -0.35 3.05 -13.40
N GLY A 133 -1.19 3.36 -14.39
CA GLY A 133 -1.42 4.71 -14.88
C GLY A 133 -2.00 5.64 -13.80
N ILE A 134 -2.94 5.15 -12.99
CA ILE A 134 -3.50 5.90 -11.86
C ILE A 134 -2.44 6.20 -10.81
N LEU A 135 -1.57 5.22 -10.51
CA LEU A 135 -0.44 5.42 -9.59
C LEU A 135 0.51 6.51 -10.10
N PHE A 136 0.87 6.50 -11.39
CA PHE A 136 1.72 7.55 -11.98
C PHE A 136 1.05 8.92 -12.04
N TYR A 137 -0.28 8.98 -12.18
CA TYR A 137 -1.02 10.24 -12.10
C TYR A 137 -1.03 10.82 -10.67
N PHE A 138 -0.97 9.96 -9.66
CA PHE A 138 -0.96 10.37 -8.26
C PHE A 138 0.42 10.86 -7.77
N LEU A 139 1.50 10.21 -8.23
CA LEU A 139 2.89 10.55 -7.89
C LEU A 139 3.36 11.82 -8.60
#